data_AF-A0A087T6B1-F1
#
_entry.id   AF-A0A087T6B1-F1
#
_cell.length_a   1.000
_cell.length_b   1.000
_cell.length_c   1.000
_cell.angle_alpha   90.00
_cell.angle_beta   90.00
_cell.angle_gamma   90.00
#
_symmetry.space_group_name_H-M   'P 1'
#
loop_
_entity.id
_entity.type
_entity.pdbx_description
1 polymer ?
#
loop_
_entity_poly.entity_id
_entity_poly.type
_entity_poly.pdbx_seq_one_letter_code
_entity_poly.pdbx_strand_id
1 'polypeptide(L)'
;MPFTEDFYLPSEEELKVQEINISTPFLKAGAIHFGKYCDHQCKEFMLCRKEENDPRRCLKEGKDVTACGIEYFQKVKQNCREELEHYAACLEWNSPQMNVQ
;
A
#
# COMPACT_ATOMS: atom_id res chain seq x y z
N MET A 1 -19.18 -19.98 1.42
CA MET A 1 -19.18 -20.16 2.88
C MET A 1 -20.27 -19.23 3.43
N PRO A 2 -21.35 -19.74 4.04
CA PRO A 2 -22.31 -18.87 4.72
C PRO A 2 -21.69 -18.35 6.01
N PHE A 3 -21.74 -17.03 6.21
CA PHE A 3 -21.34 -16.41 7.48
C PHE A 3 -22.38 -16.79 8.55
N THR A 4 -21.93 -17.37 9.66
CA THR A 4 -22.75 -17.68 10.83
C THR A 4 -22.76 -16.48 11.79
N GLU A 5 -23.76 -16.40 12.68
CA GLU A 5 -23.89 -15.29 13.64
C GLU A 5 -22.68 -15.17 14.61
N ASP A 6 -21.94 -16.25 14.80
CA ASP A 6 -20.73 -16.28 15.65
C ASP A 6 -19.50 -15.61 15.00
N PHE A 7 -19.62 -15.15 13.75
CA PHE A 7 -18.51 -14.56 13.01
C PHE A 7 -18.35 -13.08 13.34
N TYR A 8 -17.37 -12.76 14.20
CA TYR A 8 -17.06 -11.39 14.60
C TYR A 8 -16.45 -10.57 13.45
N LEU A 9 -17.19 -9.59 12.92
CA LEU A 9 -16.66 -8.59 11.99
C LEU A 9 -16.26 -7.33 12.76
N PRO A 10 -15.08 -6.74 12.46
CA PRO A 10 -14.69 -5.45 13.04
C PRO A 10 -15.67 -4.35 12.60
N SER A 11 -15.76 -3.29 13.40
CA SER A 11 -16.69 -2.19 13.11
C SER A 11 -16.19 -1.34 11.92
N GLU A 12 -17.10 -0.63 11.24
CA GLU A 12 -16.73 0.26 10.12
C GLU A 12 -15.75 1.36 10.56
N GLU A 13 -15.87 1.82 11.81
CA GLU A 13 -15.01 2.83 12.41
C GLU A 13 -13.55 2.34 12.53
N GLU A 14 -13.37 1.05 12.84
CA GLU A 14 -12.04 0.43 12.91
C GLU A 14 -11.41 0.30 11.53
N LEU A 15 -12.20 0.18 10.46
CA LEU A 15 -11.71 0.05 9.09
C LEU A 15 -11.43 1.40 8.43
N LYS A 16 -12.00 2.49 8.96
CA LYS A 16 -11.83 3.82 8.37
C LYS A 16 -10.41 4.35 8.59
N VAL A 17 -9.60 4.29 7.54
CA VAL A 17 -8.26 4.87 7.50
C VAL A 17 -8.09 5.82 6.34
N GLN A 18 -7.04 6.63 6.38
CA GLN A 18 -6.67 7.45 5.23
C GLN A 18 -6.10 6.53 4.14
N GLU A 19 -6.70 6.58 2.95
CA GLU A 19 -6.29 5.77 1.82
C GLU A 19 -5.22 6.45 0.96
N ILE A 20 -4.41 5.63 0.29
CA ILE A 20 -3.44 6.11 -0.71
C ILE A 20 -4.16 6.28 -2.05
N ASN A 21 -4.64 7.49 -2.31
CA ASN A 21 -5.37 7.83 -3.53
C ASN A 21 -4.42 8.17 -4.69
N ILE A 22 -3.73 7.17 -5.24
CA ILE A 22 -2.88 7.32 -6.44
C ILE A 22 -3.24 6.28 -7.49
N SER A 23 -2.96 6.57 -8.75
CA SER A 23 -3.17 5.60 -9.84
C SER A 23 -2.04 4.58 -9.91
N THR A 24 -2.33 3.42 -10.52
CA THR A 24 -1.39 2.30 -10.68
C THR A 24 -0.03 2.70 -11.26
N PRO A 25 0.08 3.58 -12.29
CA PRO A 25 1.37 3.98 -12.84
C PRO A 25 2.28 4.65 -11.81
N PHE A 26 1.72 5.51 -10.94
CA PHE A 26 2.48 6.21 -9.90
C PHE A 26 2.92 5.26 -8.79
N LEU A 27 2.03 4.34 -8.37
CA LEU A 27 2.38 3.33 -7.38
C LEU A 27 3.52 2.45 -7.88
N LYS A 28 3.47 2.05 -9.16
CA LYS A 28 4.48 1.19 -9.76
C LYS A 28 5.80 1.91 -10.01
N ALA A 29 5.74 3.17 -10.45
CA ALA A 29 6.90 4.06 -10.58
C ALA A 29 7.67 4.20 -9.26
N GLY A 30 6.95 4.34 -8.14
CA GLY A 30 7.55 4.46 -6.80
C GLY A 30 7.86 3.14 -6.10
N ALA A 31 7.47 1.99 -6.66
CA ALA A 31 7.41 0.72 -5.92
C ALA A 31 8.76 0.26 -5.34
N ILE A 32 9.86 0.41 -6.10
CA ILE A 32 11.19 -0.03 -5.67
C ILE A 32 11.67 0.78 -4.46
N HIS A 33 11.49 2.08 -4.50
CA HIS A 33 11.88 2.99 -3.43
C HIS A 33 10.93 2.90 -2.23
N PHE A 34 9.63 2.77 -2.49
CA PHE A 34 8.62 2.52 -1.47
C PHE A 34 8.93 1.24 -0.68
N GLY A 35 9.26 0.15 -1.37
CA GLY A 35 9.61 -1.13 -0.74
C GLY A 35 10.83 -1.02 0.18
N LYS A 36 11.83 -0.19 -0.18
CA LYS A 36 12.98 0.07 0.70
C LYS A 36 12.63 0.97 1.89
N TYR A 37 11.76 1.95 1.69
CA TYR A 37 11.40 2.93 2.73
C TYR A 37 10.46 2.31 3.78
N CYS A 38 9.44 1.57 3.35
CA CYS A 38 8.45 0.91 4.21
C CYS A 38 8.73 -0.58 4.44
N ASP A 39 9.98 -1.03 4.28
CA ASP A 39 10.37 -2.44 4.35
C ASP A 39 9.94 -3.09 5.67
N HIS A 40 10.17 -2.40 6.79
CA HIS A 40 9.85 -2.88 8.12
C HIS A 40 8.35 -3.10 8.29
N GLN A 41 7.54 -2.07 8.05
CA GLN A 41 6.08 -2.13 8.21
C GLN A 41 5.46 -3.19 7.28
N CYS A 42 5.91 -3.24 6.02
CA CYS A 42 5.44 -4.23 5.06
C CYS A 42 5.79 -5.66 5.48
N LYS A 43 7.00 -5.89 6.00
CA LYS A 43 7.41 -7.21 6.51
C LYS A 43 6.62 -7.62 7.74
N GLU A 44 6.39 -6.72 8.69
CA GLU A 44 5.57 -7.00 9.87
C GLU A 44 4.14 -7.37 9.49
N PHE A 45 3.52 -6.64 8.55
CA PHE A 45 2.20 -6.99 8.04
C PHE A 45 2.16 -8.38 7.37
N MET A 46 3.17 -8.67 6.54
CA MET A 46 3.27 -9.97 5.87
C MET A 46 3.58 -11.12 6.85
N LEU A 47 4.33 -10.85 7.92
CA LEU A 47 4.59 -11.80 8.99
C LEU A 47 3.32 -12.07 9.78
N CYS A 48 2.61 -11.03 10.23
CA CYS A 48 1.31 -11.16 10.90
C CYS A 48 0.36 -12.01 10.06
N ARG A 49 0.21 -11.71 8.77
CA ARG A 49 -0.69 -12.47 7.89
C ARG A 49 -0.28 -13.94 7.71
N LYS A 50 1.01 -14.24 7.85
CA LYS A 50 1.54 -15.61 7.73
C LYS A 50 1.32 -16.41 9.02
N GLU A 51 1.46 -15.76 10.17
CA GLU A 51 1.28 -16.37 11.49
C GLU A 51 -0.21 -16.47 11.85
N GLU A 52 -0.92 -15.36 11.72
CA GLU A 52 -2.36 -15.23 11.88
C GLU A 52 -3.05 -15.45 10.54
N ASN A 53 -3.64 -16.62 10.35
CA ASN A 53 -4.46 -16.95 9.17
C ASN A 53 -5.78 -16.15 9.11
N ASP A 54 -5.98 -15.15 9.98
CA ASP A 54 -7.14 -14.25 10.00
C ASP A 54 -6.72 -12.79 9.75
N PRO A 55 -7.18 -12.16 8.64
CA PRO A 55 -6.81 -10.78 8.30
C PRO A 55 -7.30 -9.73 9.31
N ARG A 56 -8.32 -10.04 10.13
CA ARG A 56 -8.87 -9.09 11.11
C ARG A 56 -7.88 -8.74 12.22
N ARG A 57 -6.99 -9.66 12.57
CA ARG A 57 -5.96 -9.44 13.60
C ARG A 57 -4.83 -8.53 13.12
N CYS A 58 -4.56 -8.56 11.81
CA CYS A 58 -3.48 -7.80 11.19
C CYS A 58 -3.90 -6.39 10.71
N LEU A 59 -5.07 -5.91 11.14
CA LEU A 59 -5.58 -4.61 10.71
C LEU A 59 -4.66 -3.48 11.14
N LYS A 60 -4.11 -3.55 12.36
CA LYS A 60 -3.23 -2.52 12.92
C LYS A 60 -1.97 -2.34 12.06
N GLU A 61 -1.30 -3.44 11.75
CA GLU A 61 -0.11 -3.49 10.91
C GLU A 61 -0.44 -3.00 9.50
N GLY A 62 -1.63 -3.31 8.99
CA GLY A 62 -2.14 -2.75 7.74
C GLY A 62 -2.26 -1.22 7.77
N LYS A 63 -2.76 -0.64 8.87
CA LYS A 63 -2.81 0.83 9.05
C LYS A 63 -1.42 1.43 9.03
N ASP A 64 -0.45 0.78 9.67
CA ASP A 64 0.93 1.24 9.74
C ASP A 64 1.61 1.24 8.37
N VAL A 65 1.34 0.23 7.53
CA VAL A 65 1.79 0.18 6.12
C VAL A 65 1.19 1.34 5.33
N THR A 66 -0.12 1.57 5.45
CA THR A 66 -0.80 2.66 4.72
C THR A 66 -0.28 4.03 5.16
N ALA A 67 -0.07 4.23 6.47
CA ALA A 67 0.51 5.46 7.01
C ALA A 67 1.93 5.71 6.46
N CYS A 68 2.77 4.67 6.42
CA CYS A 68 4.11 4.76 5.83
C CYS A 68 4.06 5.12 4.33
N GLY A 69 3.14 4.53 3.58
CA GLY A 69 2.93 4.86 2.17
C GLY A 69 2.51 6.31 1.94
N ILE A 70 1.62 6.84 2.77
CA ILE A 70 1.22 8.26 2.70
C ILE A 70 2.43 9.15 2.95
N GLU A 71 3.20 8.88 3.99
CA GLU A 71 4.41 9.67 4.30
C GLU A 71 5.42 9.63 3.14
N TYR A 72 5.65 8.45 2.57
CA TYR A 72 6.54 8.27 1.42
C TYR A 72 6.08 9.12 0.22
N PHE A 73 4.82 8.98 -0.21
CA PHE A 73 4.32 9.73 -1.37
C PHE A 73 4.24 11.23 -1.11
N GLN A 74 4.02 11.68 0.13
CA GLN A 74 4.13 13.09 0.50
C GLN A 74 5.57 13.60 0.35
N LYS A 75 6.58 12.85 0.78
CA LYS A 75 7.99 13.21 0.60
C LYS A 75 8.40 13.24 -0.88
N VAL A 76 7.94 12.26 -1.66
CA VAL A 76 8.24 12.23 -3.11
C VAL A 76 7.59 13.41 -3.82
N LYS A 77 6.33 13.75 -3.48
CA LYS A 77 5.65 14.92 -4.02
C LYS A 77 6.34 16.24 -3.68
N GLN A 78 7.03 16.33 -2.54
CA GLN A 78 7.75 17.54 -2.15
C GLN A 78 9.10 17.69 -2.86
N ASN A 79 9.79 16.57 -3.16
CA ASN A 79 11.18 16.61 -3.62
C ASN A 79 11.36 16.23 -5.11
N CYS A 80 10.57 15.30 -5.65
CA CYS A 80 10.82 14.64 -6.94
C CYS A 80 9.53 14.50 -7.77
N ARG A 81 8.68 15.53 -7.73
CA ARG A 81 7.35 15.46 -8.33
C ARG A 81 7.40 15.35 -9.85
N GLU A 82 8.19 16.20 -10.51
CA GLU A 82 8.22 16.27 -11.96
C GLU A 82 8.80 14.99 -12.56
N GLU A 83 9.88 14.47 -11.98
CA GLU A 83 10.54 13.25 -12.42
C GLU A 83 9.63 12.03 -12.24
N LEU A 84 8.88 11.96 -11.14
CA LEU A 84 7.92 10.89 -10.92
C LEU A 84 6.76 10.97 -11.91
N GLU A 85 6.23 12.15 -12.19
CA GLU A 85 5.16 12.35 -13.18
C GLU A 85 5.61 11.93 -14.59
N HIS A 86 6.81 12.32 -15.00
CA HIS A 86 7.40 11.89 -16.27
C HIS A 86 7.60 10.37 -16.34
N TYR A 87 8.09 9.77 -15.26
CA TYR A 87 8.31 8.33 -15.22
C TYR A 87 6.99 7.54 -15.22
N ALA A 88 6.00 7.97 -14.45
CA ALA A 88 4.67 7.36 -14.41
C ALA A 88 3.98 7.44 -15.77
N ALA A 89 4.05 8.59 -16.45
CA ALA A 89 3.55 8.73 -17.81
C ALA A 89 4.27 7.75 -18.76
N CYS A 90 5.59 7.68 -18.70
CA CYS A 90 6.36 6.73 -19.51
C CYS A 90 5.89 5.28 -19.29
N LEU A 91 5.65 4.85 -18.05
CA LEU A 91 5.14 3.52 -17.75
C LEU A 91 3.74 3.27 -18.30
N GLU A 92 2.86 4.27 -18.23
CA GLU A 92 1.48 4.18 -18.73
C GLU A 92 1.43 4.00 -20.26
N TRP A 93 2.24 4.76 -21.00
CA TRP A 93 2.21 4.73 -22.47
C TRP A 93 3.02 3.59 -23.10
N ASN A 94 4.08 3.09 -22.44
CA ASN A 94 5.02 2.17 -23.08
C ASN A 94 4.72 0.68 -22.84
N SER A 95 4.02 0.30 -21.78
CA SER A 95 3.74 -1.11 -21.51
C SER A 95 2.43 -1.32 -20.76
N PRO A 96 1.54 -2.21 -21.23
CA PRO A 96 0.36 -2.60 -20.47
C PRO A 96 0.72 -3.31 -19.16
N GLN A 97 1.93 -3.89 -19.07
CA GLN A 97 2.43 -4.54 -17.88
C GLN A 97 3.19 -3.58 -16.96
N MET A 98 3.48 -2.35 -17.41
CA MET A 98 4.20 -1.31 -16.66
C MET A 98 5.47 -1.88 -16.00
N ASN A 99 6.33 -2.55 -16.78
CA ASN A 99 7.52 -3.21 -16.24
C ASN A 99 8.53 -2.16 -15.76
N VAL A 100 8.95 -2.30 -14.50
CA VAL A 100 9.97 -1.50 -13.84
C VAL A 100 11.26 -2.30 -13.99
N GLN A 101 12.18 -1.84 -14.83
CA GLN A 101 13.41 -2.57 -15.19
C GLN A 101 14.59 -2.14 -14.32
#